data_AF-A0A3M1DA18-F1
#
_entry.id   AF-A0A3M1DA18-F1
#
_cell.length_a   1.000
_cell.length_b   1.000
_cell.length_c   1.000
_cell.angle_alpha   90.00
_cell.angle_beta   90.00
_cell.angle_gamma   90.00
#
_symmetry.space_group_name_H-M   'P 1'
#
loop_
_entity.id
_entity.type
_entity.pdbx_description
1 polymer ?
#
loop_
_entity_poly.entity_id
_entity_poly.type
_entity_poly.pdbx_seq_one_letter_code
_entity_poly.pdbx_strand_id
1 'polypeptide(L)'
;MAASSSASPVRTSRPQRFRGVVVSAKSRDTIVVSVETYVPHPKYRKFVRRSKKFHAHDPGNTAPEGAQVVIEASRPYSRLKRFRLVEIVALPREENVKDALLVAEEEKIAPHAREAAQGAREASARGAGEDAEA
;
A
#
# COMPACT_ATOMS: atom_id res chain seq x y z
N MET A 1 54.27 -35.45 5.65
CA MET A 1 53.10 -35.18 6.50
C MET A 1 52.32 -34.02 5.89
N ALA A 2 51.17 -34.26 5.26
CA ALA A 2 50.26 -33.22 4.78
C ALA A 2 48.83 -33.73 4.97
N ALA A 3 48.05 -33.07 5.83
CA ALA A 3 46.66 -33.39 6.10
C ALA A 3 45.77 -32.67 5.07
N SER A 4 45.16 -33.42 4.16
CA SER A 4 44.11 -32.94 3.27
C SER A 4 42.78 -32.94 4.04
N SER A 5 42.29 -31.79 4.48
CA SER A 5 40.97 -31.71 5.12
C SER A 5 39.86 -31.78 4.06
N SER A 6 39.20 -32.93 3.99
CA SER A 6 37.96 -33.12 3.23
C SER A 6 36.80 -32.39 3.93
N ALA A 7 36.48 -31.17 3.51
CA ALA A 7 35.28 -30.47 3.98
C ALA A 7 34.05 -31.04 3.26
N SER A 8 33.25 -31.85 3.98
CA SER A 8 31.96 -32.34 3.50
C SER A 8 31.00 -31.16 3.24
N PRO A 9 30.24 -31.15 2.13
CA PRO A 9 29.30 -30.07 1.86
C PRO A 9 28.18 -30.07 2.90
N VAL A 10 28.09 -29.00 3.69
CA VAL A 10 26.99 -28.78 4.63
C VAL A 10 25.70 -28.70 3.82
N ARG A 11 24.81 -29.68 3.98
CA ARG A 11 23.48 -29.68 3.37
C ARG A 11 22.62 -28.59 4.03
N THR A 12 22.69 -27.35 3.54
CA THR A 12 21.77 -26.30 3.98
C THR A 12 20.41 -26.52 3.32
N SER A 13 19.34 -26.68 4.10
CA SER A 13 17.99 -26.68 3.54
C SER A 13 17.67 -25.29 2.98
N ARG A 14 17.07 -25.25 1.79
CA ARG A 14 16.70 -23.98 1.17
C ARG A 14 15.54 -23.38 1.96
N PRO A 15 15.65 -22.14 2.46
CA PRO A 15 14.60 -21.51 3.25
C PRO A 15 13.32 -21.32 2.41
N GLN A 16 12.18 -21.37 3.10
CA GLN A 16 10.88 -21.21 2.47
C GLN A 16 10.72 -19.79 1.90
N ARG A 17 10.27 -19.70 0.65
CA ARG A 17 10.01 -18.44 -0.06
C ARG A 17 8.52 -18.30 -0.37
N PHE A 18 8.01 -17.09 -0.25
CA PHE A 18 6.64 -16.73 -0.62
C PHE A 18 6.64 -15.53 -1.55
N ARG A 19 5.68 -15.50 -2.48
CA ARG A 19 5.39 -14.35 -3.34
C ARG A 19 4.12 -13.68 -2.85
N GLY A 20 4.11 -12.35 -2.83
CA GLY A 20 2.96 -11.58 -2.37
C GLY A 20 3.02 -10.12 -2.76
N VAL A 21 2.01 -9.37 -2.33
CA VAL A 21 1.88 -7.94 -2.58
C VAL A 21 2.09 -7.17 -1.29
N VAL A 22 2.80 -6.04 -1.35
CA VAL A 22 2.98 -5.15 -0.21
C VAL A 22 1.67 -4.41 0.07
N VAL A 23 1.11 -4.63 1.27
CA VAL A 23 -0.13 -3.98 1.74
C VAL A 23 0.20 -2.68 2.46
N SER A 24 1.29 -2.65 3.24
CA SER A 24 1.72 -1.43 3.91
C SER A 24 3.24 -1.39 4.10
N ALA A 25 3.79 -0.19 3.90
CA ALA A 25 5.21 0.13 4.07
C ALA A 25 5.41 1.28 5.08
N LYS A 26 4.38 1.60 5.88
CA LYS A 26 4.37 2.74 6.83
C LYS A 26 5.31 2.57 8.02
N SER A 27 5.71 1.35 8.34
CA SER A 27 6.55 1.04 9.50
C SER A 27 8.03 1.10 9.14
N ARG A 28 8.88 1.47 10.11
CA ARG A 28 10.33 1.50 9.90
C ARG A 28 10.90 0.10 9.70
N ASP A 29 11.74 -0.05 8.68
CA ASP A 29 12.44 -1.26 8.26
C ASP A 29 11.57 -2.51 8.11
N THR A 30 10.26 -2.30 7.92
CA THR A 30 9.23 -3.34 8.02
C THR A 30 8.17 -3.13 6.96
N ILE A 31 7.95 -4.16 6.16
CA ILE A 31 6.86 -4.21 5.20
C ILE A 31 5.87 -5.32 5.58
N VAL A 32 4.58 -5.05 5.38
CA VAL A 32 3.51 -6.04 5.55
C VAL A 32 3.14 -6.57 4.18
N VAL A 33 3.37 -7.87 3.97
CA VAL A 33 3.13 -8.55 2.69
C VAL A 33 1.92 -9.47 2.84
N SER A 34 0.95 -9.35 1.93
CA SER A 34 -0.15 -10.31 1.81
C SER A 34 0.24 -11.40 0.83
N VAL A 35 0.26 -12.64 1.31
CA VAL A 35 0.47 -13.83 0.50
C VAL A 35 -0.86 -14.55 0.34
N GLU A 36 -1.23 -14.79 -0.90
CA GLU A 36 -2.41 -15.57 -1.24
C GLU A 36 -2.03 -17.01 -1.52
N THR A 37 -2.85 -17.96 -1.07
CA THR A 37 -2.65 -19.38 -1.31
C THR A 37 -3.99 -20.04 -1.57
N TYR A 38 -4.04 -20.96 -2.53
CA TYR A 38 -5.20 -21.79 -2.78
C TYR A 38 -5.12 -23.04 -1.91
N VAL A 39 -6.11 -23.22 -1.04
CA VAL A 39 -6.21 -24.37 -0.15
C VAL A 39 -7.52 -25.11 -0.46
N PRO A 40 -7.49 -26.44 -0.68
CA PRO A 40 -8.72 -27.21 -0.88
C PRO A 40 -9.53 -27.24 0.42
N HIS A 41 -10.83 -27.02 0.33
CA HIS A 41 -11.73 -27.21 1.47
C HIS A 41 -11.72 -28.69 1.90
N PRO A 42 -11.60 -29.02 3.21
CA PRO A 42 -11.38 -30.40 3.66
C PRO A 42 -12.48 -31.39 3.22
N LYS A 43 -13.75 -30.99 3.30
CA LYS A 43 -14.91 -31.84 2.91
C LYS A 43 -15.13 -31.89 1.39
N TYR A 44 -15.21 -30.73 0.75
CA TYR A 44 -15.66 -30.59 -0.64
C TYR A 44 -14.53 -30.56 -1.67
N ARG A 45 -13.27 -30.43 -1.23
CA ARG A 45 -12.06 -30.30 -2.08
C ARG A 45 -12.06 -29.16 -3.10
N LYS A 46 -13.07 -28.29 -3.09
CA LYS A 46 -13.07 -27.02 -3.84
C LYS A 46 -11.92 -26.14 -3.37
N PHE A 47 -11.14 -25.59 -4.30
CA PHE A 47 -10.06 -24.66 -3.98
C PHE A 47 -10.64 -23.32 -3.50
N VAL A 48 -10.22 -22.89 -2.32
CA VAL A 48 -10.59 -21.61 -1.72
C VAL A 48 -9.33 -20.75 -1.56
N ARG A 49 -9.44 -19.45 -1.87
CA ARG A 49 -8.36 -18.48 -1.63
C ARG A 49 -8.26 -18.18 -0.14
N ARG A 50 -7.05 -18.32 0.42
CA ARG A 50 -6.71 -17.86 1.77
C ARG A 50 -5.60 -16.83 1.67
N SER A 51 -5.75 -15.71 2.36
CA SER A 51 -4.71 -14.69 2.47
C SER A 51 -4.11 -14.70 3.87
N LYS A 52 -2.78 -14.57 3.95
CA LYS A 52 -2.06 -14.40 5.22
C LYS A 52 -1.09 -13.23 5.10
N LYS A 53 -1.06 -12.39 6.13
CA LYS A 53 -0.14 -11.26 6.23
C LYS A 53 1.15 -11.69 6.91
N PHE A 54 2.27 -11.28 6.36
CA PHE A 54 3.61 -11.55 6.88
C PHE A 54 4.35 -10.23 7.10
N HIS A 55 5.12 -10.16 8.18
CA HIS A 55 5.99 -9.03 8.46
C HIS A 55 7.39 -9.38 7.97
N ALA A 56 7.87 -8.66 6.96
CA ALA A 56 9.20 -8.83 6.42
C ALA A 56 10.12 -7.68 6.84
N HIS A 57 11.39 -8.00 7.05
CA HIS A 57 12.44 -7.03 7.27
C HIS A 57 12.98 -6.53 5.93
N ASP A 58 12.98 -5.21 5.77
CA ASP A 58 13.52 -4.48 4.64
C ASP A 58 14.23 -3.23 5.18
N PRO A 59 15.55 -3.26 5.42
CA PRO A 59 16.27 -2.09 5.93
C PRO A 59 16.22 -0.97 4.88
N GLY A 60 15.70 0.20 5.27
CA GLY A 60 15.60 1.36 4.37
C GLY A 60 14.32 1.46 3.54
N ASN A 61 13.32 0.58 3.74
CA ASN A 61 12.00 0.64 3.10
C ASN A 61 12.07 0.81 1.57
N THR A 62 12.77 -0.12 0.91
CA THR A 62 13.01 -0.09 -0.54
C THR A 62 11.75 -0.42 -1.35
N ALA A 63 10.84 -1.24 -0.79
CA ALA A 63 9.64 -1.69 -1.50
C ALA A 63 8.43 -0.77 -1.25
N PRO A 64 7.86 -0.11 -2.28
CA PRO A 64 6.66 0.72 -2.13
C PRO A 64 5.40 -0.13 -1.93
N GLU A 65 4.33 0.52 -1.44
CA GLU A 65 3.01 -0.10 -1.32
C GLU A 65 2.47 -0.53 -2.70
N GLY A 66 1.84 -1.70 -2.79
CA GLY A 66 1.34 -2.26 -4.05
C GLY A 66 2.38 -2.98 -4.91
N ALA A 67 3.66 -3.00 -4.55
CA ALA A 67 4.68 -3.77 -5.26
C ALA A 67 4.51 -5.29 -5.06
N GLN A 68 4.87 -6.07 -6.08
CA GLN A 68 5.00 -7.53 -5.95
C GLN A 68 6.40 -7.89 -5.48
N VAL A 69 6.47 -8.69 -4.41
CA VAL A 69 7.73 -9.01 -3.73
C VAL A 69 7.86 -10.49 -3.43
N VAL A 70 9.10 -10.96 -3.35
CA VAL A 70 9.47 -12.29 -2.85
C VAL A 70 10.08 -12.13 -1.45
N ILE A 71 9.49 -12.82 -0.48
CA ILE A 71 9.96 -12.89 0.89
C ILE A 71 10.51 -14.27 1.22
N GLU A 72 11.49 -14.34 2.11
CA GLU A 72 12.14 -15.58 2.53
C GLU A 72 12.18 -15.70 4.06
N ALA A 73 11.97 -16.91 4.57
CA ALA A 73 12.06 -17.20 5.99
C ALA A 73 13.49 -16.94 6.50
N SER A 74 13.60 -16.22 7.62
CA SER A 74 14.87 -15.80 8.19
C SER A 74 14.93 -16.06 9.69
N ARG A 75 16.07 -15.73 10.32
CA ARG A 75 16.12 -15.55 11.77
C ARG A 75 15.07 -14.52 12.22
N PRO A 76 14.52 -14.63 13.43
CA PRO A 76 13.63 -13.60 13.97
C PRO A 76 14.38 -12.28 14.10
N TYR A 77 13.86 -11.23 13.48
CA TYR A 77 14.33 -9.85 13.67
C TYR A 77 13.55 -9.15 14.79
N SER A 78 12.34 -9.62 15.07
CA SER A 78 11.45 -9.12 16.12
C SER A 78 10.44 -10.20 16.50
N ARG A 79 9.47 -9.88 17.36
CA ARG A 79 8.39 -10.80 17.78
C ARG A 79 7.60 -11.36 16.60
N LEU A 80 7.32 -10.53 15.59
CA LEU A 80 6.52 -10.89 14.41
C LEU A 80 7.34 -11.05 13.12
N LYS A 81 8.45 -10.30 12.99
CA LYS A 81 9.27 -10.25 11.78
C LYS A 81 10.18 -11.47 11.68
N ARG A 82 9.73 -12.48 10.94
CA ARG A 82 10.45 -13.75 10.69
C ARG A 82 10.80 -13.98 9.22
N PHE A 83 10.57 -12.95 8.40
CA PHE A 83 10.83 -12.97 6.97
C PHE A 83 11.72 -11.78 6.61
N ARG A 84 12.49 -11.92 5.53
CA ARG A 84 13.25 -10.84 4.90
C ARG A 84 12.81 -10.64 3.46
N LEU A 85 12.93 -9.41 2.96
CA LEU A 85 12.78 -9.11 1.54
C LEU A 85 13.97 -9.71 0.77
N VAL A 86 13.70 -10.40 -0.34
CA VAL A 86 14.75 -10.96 -1.22
C VAL A 86 14.79 -10.24 -2.55
N GLU A 87 13.63 -10.05 -3.16
CA GLU A 87 13.51 -9.55 -4.53
C GLU A 87 12.21 -8.78 -4.70
N ILE A 88 12.26 -7.69 -5.45
CA ILE A 88 11.10 -6.93 -5.91
C ILE A 88 10.84 -7.39 -7.35
N VAL A 89 9.71 -8.07 -7.57
CA VAL A 89 9.38 -8.70 -8.87
C VAL A 89 8.73 -7.70 -9.81
N ALA A 90 7.83 -6.87 -9.30
CA ALA A 90 7.15 -5.85 -10.09
C ALA A 90 6.89 -4.61 -9.25
N LEU A 91 7.20 -3.45 -9.83
CA LEU A 91 6.82 -2.16 -9.28
C LEU A 91 5.33 -1.89 -9.57
N PRO A 92 4.65 -1.11 -8.72
CA PRO A 92 3.27 -0.71 -9.00
C PRO A 92 3.24 0.05 -10.33
N ARG A 93 2.32 -0.32 -11.23
CA ARG A 93 2.04 0.48 -12.43
C ARG A 93 1.41 1.81 -11.99
N GLU A 94 1.92 2.91 -12.52
CA GLU A 94 1.46 4.28 -12.21
C GLU A 94 -0.01 4.55 -12.58
N GLU A 95 -0.63 3.66 -13.35
CA GLU A 95 -2.03 3.75 -13.79
C GLU A 95 -3.01 3.78 -12.60
N ASN A 96 -2.70 3.10 -11.50
CA ASN A 96 -3.55 3.09 -10.29
C ASN A 96 -3.57 4.44 -9.53
N VAL A 97 -2.65 5.35 -9.84
CA VAL A 97 -2.57 6.68 -9.22
C VAL A 97 -3.56 7.65 -9.88
N LYS A 98 -3.83 7.45 -11.17
CA LYS A 98 -4.73 8.33 -11.96
C LYS A 98 -6.19 8.14 -11.57
N ASP A 99 -6.62 6.90 -11.35
CA ASP A 99 -7.99 6.61 -10.91
C ASP A 99 -8.29 7.16 -9.51
N ALA A 100 -7.28 7.32 -8.65
CA ALA A 100 -7.42 7.93 -7.32
C ALA A 100 -7.40 9.47 -7.36
N LEU A 101 -6.68 10.07 -8.32
CA LEU A 101 -6.62 11.53 -8.49
C LEU A 101 -7.84 12.10 -9.22
N LEU A 102 -8.47 11.35 -10.14
CA LEU A 102 -9.70 11.78 -10.81
C LEU A 102 -10.90 11.88 -9.84
N VAL A 103 -11.00 10.98 -8.86
CA VAL A 103 -12.05 11.04 -7.81
C VAL A 103 -11.82 12.23 -6.85
N ALA A 104 -10.57 12.66 -6.67
CA ALA A 104 -10.22 13.80 -5.82
C ALA A 104 -10.28 15.16 -6.55
N GLU A 105 -10.11 15.18 -7.87
CA GLU A 105 -10.29 16.39 -8.70
C GLU A 105 -11.77 16.73 -8.92
N GLU A 106 -12.68 15.74 -8.89
CA GLU A 106 -14.13 15.99 -9.00
C GLU A 106 -14.75 16.61 -7.74
N GLU A 107 -14.22 16.35 -6.53
CA GLU A 107 -14.75 16.96 -5.30
C GLU A 107 -14.40 18.45 -5.13
N LYS A 108 -13.43 18.98 -5.87
CA LYS A 108 -13.11 20.43 -5.85
C LYS A 108 -14.04 21.27 -6.72
N ILE A 109 -14.92 20.66 -7.53
CA ILE A 109 -15.89 21.38 -8.39
C ILE A 109 -17.29 21.36 -7.74
N ALA A 110 -17.39 21.56 -6.43
CA ALA A 110 -18.62 22.04 -5.78
C ALA A 110 -18.26 22.43 -4.33
N PRO A 111 -18.09 23.74 -4.00
CA PRO A 111 -19.20 24.68 -4.07
C PRO A 111 -18.77 26.16 -4.25
N HIS A 112 -18.43 26.62 -5.46
CA HIS A 112 -18.35 28.10 -5.71
C HIS A 112 -19.60 28.64 -6.43
N ALA A 113 -20.55 27.77 -6.80
CA ALA A 113 -21.79 28.17 -7.47
C ALA A 113 -22.95 28.52 -6.50
N ARG A 114 -22.67 28.84 -5.23
CA ARG A 114 -23.68 29.35 -4.28
C ARG A 114 -23.37 30.74 -3.72
N GLU A 115 -22.14 31.23 -3.81
CA GLU A 115 -21.76 32.52 -3.23
C GLU A 115 -21.94 33.72 -4.19
N ALA A 116 -22.03 33.49 -5.50
CA ALA A 116 -22.23 34.57 -6.47
C ALA A 116 -23.71 35.02 -6.62
N ALA A 117 -24.68 34.32 -6.03
CA ALA A 117 -26.11 34.65 -6.16
C ALA A 117 -26.67 35.51 -5.01
N GLN A 118 -25.96 35.61 -3.88
CA GLN A 118 -26.41 36.42 -2.73
C GLN A 118 -25.96 37.89 -2.81
N GLY A 119 -24.88 38.19 -3.56
CA GLY A 119 -24.38 39.56 -3.73
C GLY A 119 -25.23 40.50 -4.59
N ALA A 120 -26.24 39.98 -5.31
CA ALA A 120 -27.07 40.80 -6.20
C ALA A 120 -28.37 41.33 -5.56
N ARG A 121 -28.71 40.93 -4.33
CA ARG A 121 -29.92 41.43 -3.63
C ARG A 121 -29.65 42.53 -2.60
N GLU A 122 -28.39 42.77 -2.23
CA GLU A 122 -28.05 43.80 -1.23
C GLU A 122 -27.64 45.16 -1.84
N ALA A 123 -27.35 45.21 -3.14
CA ALA A 123 -26.99 46.46 -3.84
C ALA A 123 -28.22 47.28 -4.32
N SER A 124 -29.43 46.71 -4.32
CA SER A 124 -30.66 47.42 -4.74
C SER A 124 -31.48 47.98 -3.57
N ALA A 125 -31.02 47.83 -2.32
CA ALA A 125 -31.73 48.29 -1.12
C ALA A 125 -31.09 49.52 -0.41
N ARG A 126 -30.09 50.18 -1.02
CA ARG A 126 -29.47 51.41 -0.50
C ARG A 126 -29.42 52.55 -1.54
N GLY A 127 -30.55 52.79 -2.18
CA GLY A 127 -30.72 53.92 -3.11
C GLY A 127 -32.11 54.55 -3.01
N ALA A 128 -32.70 54.57 -1.81
CA ALA A 128 -33.94 55.27 -1.53
C ALA A 128 -33.72 56.15 -0.29
N GLY A 129 -33.52 57.46 -0.51
CA GLY A 129 -33.54 58.48 0.54
C GLY A 129 -32.51 59.60 0.36
N GLU A 130 -32.86 60.62 -0.42
CA GLU A 130 -32.33 62.01 -0.50
C GLU A 130 -32.94 62.58 -1.80
N ASP A 131 -33.81 63.60 -1.89
CA ASP A 131 -34.36 64.61 -1.01
C ASP A 131 -35.69 65.07 -1.63
N ALA A 132 -36.75 65.27 -0.82
CA ALA A 132 -37.95 65.99 -1.25
C ALA A 132 -38.67 66.60 -0.05
N GLU A 133 -38.17 67.74 0.42
CA GLU A 133 -38.92 68.69 1.25
C GLU A 133 -38.83 70.07 0.57
N ALA A 134 -39.98 70.57 0.16
CA ALA A 134 -40.25 71.93 -0.30
C ALA A 134 -41.54 72.39 0.38
#